data_AF-A0A812JHC3-F1
#
_entry.id   AF-A0A812JHC3-F1
#
_cell.length_a   1.000
_cell.length_b   1.000
_cell.length_c   1.000
_cell.angle_alpha   90.00
_cell.angle_beta   90.00
_cell.angle_gamma   90.00
#
_symmetry.space_group_name_H-M   'P 1'
#
loop_
_entity.id
_entity.type
_entity.pdbx_description
1 polymer ?
#
loop_
_entity_poly.entity_id
_entity_poly.type
_entity_poly.pdbx_seq_one_letter_code
_entity_poly.pdbx_strand_id
1 'polypeptide(L)'
;MAPSTFAVAVLMLMLPASARRNKDDSFAMEALISEARDPEKDLEFWLTTCGASLGYLQRLHGVLSNTMNFDKGAALPLAFEYAKKQLDPDQLIAMYTVLRDKLRLSVEEARSRAPELLEKDASPTQLSDLYTEMTAGASWLSWLVKSPKEAQGLAMESAAAGCEPDKFKSAYQANHDKKTAAEEAIRASFDMQAYRYADDGRYYTASQFADYYKSGGDWVAKWTNSPVAQKVAEDGKAYSASQFKEFFKEGWLSKWNAATWATQRRITEPDGGVYTLDEFASYFFPESEWKWAESPVALCKECTAASHA
;
A
#
# COMPACT_ATOMS: atom_id res chain seq x y z
N MET A 1 -12.94 -6.79 -33.09
CA MET A 1 -12.93 -7.54 -31.82
C MET A 1 -14.19 -7.13 -31.07
N ALA A 2 -14.98 -8.08 -30.57
CA ALA A 2 -16.16 -7.74 -29.78
C ALA A 2 -15.70 -7.25 -28.39
N PRO A 3 -16.18 -6.10 -27.89
CA PRO A 3 -15.83 -5.66 -26.55
C PRO A 3 -16.31 -6.70 -25.53
N SER A 4 -15.43 -7.04 -24.59
CA SER A 4 -15.77 -7.93 -23.48
C SER A 4 -16.99 -7.38 -22.76
N THR A 5 -18.03 -8.19 -22.58
CA THR A 5 -19.24 -7.83 -21.82
C THR A 5 -18.92 -7.31 -20.42
N PHE A 6 -17.77 -7.69 -19.86
CA PHE A 6 -17.28 -7.15 -18.60
C PHE A 6 -16.77 -5.71 -18.71
N ALA A 7 -16.03 -5.35 -19.78
CA ALA A 7 -15.58 -3.97 -19.99
C ALA A 7 -16.76 -3.02 -20.16
N VAL A 8 -17.79 -3.45 -20.91
CA VAL A 8 -19.05 -2.70 -21.06
C VAL A 8 -19.79 -2.58 -19.73
N ALA A 9 -19.82 -3.64 -18.90
CA ALA A 9 -20.44 -3.59 -17.58
C ALA A 9 -19.69 -2.69 -16.60
N VAL A 10 -18.35 -2.68 -16.65
CA VAL A 10 -17.50 -1.76 -15.87
C VAL A 10 -17.78 -0.32 -16.26
N LEU A 11 -17.76 -0.01 -17.56
CA LEU A 11 -18.13 1.31 -18.10
C LEU A 11 -19.52 1.75 -17.64
N MET A 12 -20.51 0.87 -17.75
CA MET A 12 -21.91 1.16 -17.40
C MET A 12 -22.13 1.42 -15.90
N LEU A 13 -21.23 0.91 -15.04
CA LEU A 13 -21.28 1.08 -13.59
C LEU A 13 -20.46 2.27 -13.08
N MET A 14 -19.51 2.77 -13.88
CA MET A 14 -18.76 4.01 -13.57
C MET A 14 -19.53 5.29 -13.91
N LEU A 15 -20.66 5.20 -14.62
CA LEU A 15 -21.52 6.36 -14.90
C LEU A 15 -22.30 6.78 -13.63
N PRO A 16 -22.31 8.08 -13.26
CA PRO A 16 -23.00 8.57 -12.07
C PRO A 16 -24.50 8.23 -12.08
N ALA A 17 -25.02 7.80 -10.92
CA ALA A 17 -26.39 7.31 -10.75
C ALA A 17 -27.50 8.32 -11.13
N SER A 18 -27.17 9.61 -11.21
CA SER A 18 -28.06 10.69 -11.67
C SER A 18 -28.45 10.55 -13.15
N ALA A 19 -27.61 9.93 -13.98
CA ALA A 19 -27.90 9.71 -15.41
C ALA A 19 -28.97 8.63 -15.66
N ARG A 20 -29.34 7.84 -14.63
CA ARG A 20 -30.29 6.72 -14.77
C ARG A 20 -31.75 7.10 -14.55
N ARG A 21 -32.09 8.33 -14.14
CA ARG A 21 -33.45 8.63 -13.63
C ARG A 21 -34.23 9.81 -14.19
N ASN A 22 -33.69 10.68 -15.04
CA ASN A 22 -34.48 11.82 -15.53
C ASN A 22 -34.13 12.20 -16.98
N LYS A 23 -35.14 12.24 -17.85
CA LYS A 23 -34.97 12.65 -19.28
C LYS A 23 -34.78 14.17 -19.44
N ASP A 24 -35.17 14.95 -18.43
CA ASP A 24 -35.26 16.41 -18.52
C ASP A 24 -33.98 17.13 -18.04
N ASP A 25 -33.04 16.41 -17.41
CA ASP A 25 -31.72 16.94 -17.03
C ASP A 25 -30.67 16.78 -18.14
N SER A 26 -31.06 16.27 -19.31
CA SER A 26 -30.15 16.04 -20.46
C SER A 26 -29.49 17.32 -20.96
N PHE A 27 -30.16 18.47 -20.87
CA PHE A 27 -29.64 19.74 -21.36
C PHE A 27 -28.65 20.43 -20.41
N ALA A 28 -28.67 20.14 -19.11
CA ALA A 28 -27.67 20.67 -18.18
C ALA A 28 -26.36 19.84 -18.20
N MET A 29 -26.44 18.59 -18.67
CA MET A 29 -25.30 17.68 -18.76
C MET A 29 -24.56 17.81 -20.10
N GLU A 30 -25.17 18.34 -21.16
CA GLU A 30 -24.47 18.64 -22.43
C GLU A 30 -23.35 19.68 -22.27
N ALA A 31 -23.45 20.58 -21.27
CA ALA A 31 -22.39 21.56 -20.99
C ALA A 31 -21.22 21.00 -20.16
N LEU A 32 -21.41 19.88 -19.44
CA LEU A 32 -20.34 19.18 -18.70
C LEU A 32 -19.78 17.97 -19.45
N ILE A 33 -20.49 17.49 -20.48
CA ILE A 33 -20.05 16.42 -21.40
C ILE A 33 -19.25 16.99 -22.59
N SER A 34 -19.10 18.31 -22.71
CA SER A 34 -18.29 18.95 -23.76
C SER A 34 -16.79 18.58 -23.72
N GLU A 35 -16.31 17.87 -22.69
CA GLU A 35 -14.97 17.28 -22.61
C GLU A 35 -14.99 15.85 -22.04
N ALA A 36 -16.08 15.09 -22.22
CA ALA A 36 -16.11 13.70 -21.75
C ALA A 36 -15.10 12.85 -22.54
N ARG A 37 -13.95 12.56 -21.92
CA ARG A 37 -13.02 11.53 -22.38
C ARG A 37 -13.80 10.23 -22.62
N ASP A 38 -13.42 9.54 -23.68
CA ASP A 38 -13.98 8.24 -24.05
C ASP A 38 -13.73 7.25 -22.88
N PRO A 39 -14.79 6.77 -22.19
CA PRO A 39 -14.63 5.97 -20.97
C PRO A 39 -13.92 4.63 -21.21
N GLU A 40 -13.92 4.12 -22.45
CA GLU A 40 -13.13 2.94 -22.81
C GLU A 40 -11.64 3.28 -22.89
N LYS A 41 -11.30 4.45 -23.46
CA LYS A 41 -9.91 4.94 -23.49
C LYS A 41 -9.40 5.33 -22.11
N ASP A 42 -10.26 5.87 -21.25
CA ASP A 42 -9.88 6.16 -19.87
C ASP A 42 -9.58 4.86 -19.10
N LEU A 43 -10.43 3.85 -19.23
CA LEU A 43 -10.19 2.55 -18.63
C LEU A 43 -8.90 1.91 -19.16
N GLU A 44 -8.69 1.94 -20.48
CA GLU A 44 -7.45 1.44 -21.11
C GLU A 44 -6.22 2.19 -20.62
N PHE A 45 -6.29 3.52 -20.50
CA PHE A 45 -5.23 4.37 -19.96
C PHE A 45 -4.88 3.95 -18.53
N TRP A 46 -5.86 3.81 -17.64
CA TRP A 46 -5.60 3.43 -16.24
C TRP A 46 -5.04 2.03 -16.13
N LEU A 47 -5.61 1.06 -16.84
CA LEU A 47 -5.12 -0.33 -16.83
C LEU A 47 -3.68 -0.42 -17.32
N THR A 48 -3.36 0.29 -18.41
CA THR A 48 -2.02 0.28 -18.99
C THR A 48 -1.02 1.02 -18.10
N THR A 49 -1.37 2.20 -17.63
CA THR A 49 -0.45 3.09 -16.89
C THR A 49 -0.20 2.57 -15.47
N CYS A 50 -1.24 2.06 -14.79
CA CYS A 50 -1.11 1.41 -13.49
C CYS A 50 -0.60 -0.04 -13.60
N GLY A 51 -0.47 -0.60 -14.80
CA GLY A 51 -0.09 -2.01 -15.00
C GLY A 51 -1.11 -3.01 -14.48
N ALA A 52 -2.36 -2.60 -14.33
CA ALA A 52 -3.45 -3.45 -13.87
C ALA A 52 -4.09 -4.17 -15.06
N SER A 53 -4.09 -5.51 -15.04
CA SER A 53 -4.80 -6.30 -16.05
C SER A 53 -6.28 -6.47 -15.70
N LEU A 54 -7.10 -6.86 -16.68
CA LEU A 54 -8.50 -7.21 -16.43
C LEU A 54 -8.63 -8.37 -15.41
N GLY A 55 -7.77 -9.39 -15.52
CA GLY A 55 -7.75 -10.50 -14.57
C GLY A 55 -7.39 -10.05 -13.16
N TYR A 56 -6.49 -9.08 -13.03
CA TYR A 56 -6.15 -8.46 -11.76
C TYR A 56 -7.36 -7.75 -11.12
N LEU A 57 -8.10 -6.93 -11.90
CA LEU A 57 -9.35 -6.30 -11.43
C LEU A 57 -10.40 -7.33 -10.99
N GLN A 58 -10.56 -8.41 -11.75
CA GLN A 58 -11.49 -9.48 -11.41
C GLN A 58 -11.12 -10.16 -10.09
N ARG A 59 -9.82 -10.38 -9.84
CA ARG A 59 -9.34 -10.90 -8.55
C ARG A 59 -9.65 -9.92 -7.42
N LEU A 60 -9.31 -8.64 -7.55
CA LEU A 60 -9.64 -7.62 -6.54
C LEU A 60 -11.14 -7.57 -6.23
N HIS A 61 -11.99 -7.53 -7.27
CA HIS A 61 -13.43 -7.57 -7.11
C HIS A 61 -13.89 -8.86 -6.39
N GLY A 62 -13.29 -10.00 -6.72
CA GLY A 62 -13.53 -11.27 -6.04
C GLY A 62 -13.17 -11.24 -4.56
N VAL A 63 -12.03 -10.67 -4.19
CA VAL A 63 -11.61 -10.47 -2.79
C VAL A 63 -12.62 -9.60 -2.05
N LEU A 64 -12.96 -8.45 -2.64
CA LEU A 64 -13.87 -7.48 -2.02
C LEU A 64 -15.26 -8.06 -1.81
N SER A 65 -15.82 -8.72 -2.82
CA SER A 65 -17.19 -9.24 -2.75
C SER A 65 -17.29 -10.54 -1.94
N ASN A 66 -16.37 -11.48 -2.10
CA ASN A 66 -16.51 -12.81 -1.50
C ASN A 66 -15.82 -12.95 -0.14
N THR A 67 -14.66 -12.32 0.05
CA THR A 67 -13.86 -12.46 1.29
C THR A 67 -14.15 -11.32 2.25
N MET A 68 -14.11 -10.09 1.73
CA MET A 68 -14.38 -8.90 2.52
C MET A 68 -15.87 -8.59 2.58
N ASN A 69 -16.76 -9.32 1.88
CA ASN A 69 -18.22 -9.21 1.99
C ASN A 69 -18.79 -7.80 1.70
N PHE A 70 -18.18 -7.07 0.75
CA PHE A 70 -18.80 -5.88 0.17
C PHE A 70 -19.95 -6.27 -0.76
N ASP A 71 -20.98 -5.42 -0.83
CA ASP A 71 -21.99 -5.55 -1.88
C ASP A 71 -21.33 -5.48 -3.26
N LYS A 72 -21.82 -6.28 -4.23
CA LYS A 72 -21.22 -6.36 -5.56
C LYS A 72 -21.19 -5.01 -6.29
N GLY A 73 -22.21 -4.17 -6.09
CA GLY A 73 -22.26 -2.83 -6.66
C GLY A 73 -21.23 -1.89 -6.06
N ALA A 74 -20.90 -2.05 -4.78
CA ALA A 74 -19.87 -1.27 -4.09
C ALA A 74 -18.44 -1.81 -4.30
N ALA A 75 -18.31 -3.13 -4.50
CA ALA A 75 -17.02 -3.80 -4.68
C ALA A 75 -16.31 -3.38 -5.97
N LEU A 76 -17.04 -3.10 -7.05
CA LEU A 76 -16.43 -2.81 -8.34
C LEU A 76 -15.72 -1.44 -8.39
N PRO A 77 -16.35 -0.33 -7.98
CA PRO A 77 -15.65 0.96 -7.88
C PRO A 77 -14.43 0.88 -6.96
N LEU A 78 -14.56 0.17 -5.83
CA LEU A 78 -13.47 0.01 -4.88
C LEU A 78 -12.32 -0.84 -5.44
N ALA A 79 -12.62 -1.88 -6.23
CA ALA A 79 -11.60 -2.67 -6.93
C ALA A 79 -10.78 -1.80 -7.89
N PHE A 80 -11.42 -0.83 -8.54
CA PHE A 80 -10.74 0.10 -9.43
C PHE A 80 -9.82 1.06 -8.66
N GLU A 81 -10.29 1.62 -7.55
CA GLU A 81 -9.46 2.46 -6.68
C GLU A 81 -8.26 1.68 -6.10
N TYR A 82 -8.47 0.43 -5.69
CA TYR A 82 -7.37 -0.43 -5.21
C TYR A 82 -6.40 -0.82 -6.33
N ALA A 83 -6.87 -0.92 -7.57
CA ALA A 83 -6.01 -1.14 -8.72
C ALA A 83 -5.15 0.08 -9.06
N LYS A 84 -5.70 1.30 -8.95
CA LYS A 84 -4.93 2.54 -9.04
C LYS A 84 -3.83 2.61 -7.98
N LYS A 85 -4.03 1.98 -6.82
CA LYS A 85 -3.04 1.86 -5.74
C LYS A 85 -2.11 0.65 -5.86
N GLN A 86 -2.29 -0.20 -6.88
CA GLN A 86 -1.56 -1.48 -7.05
C GLN A 86 -1.60 -2.40 -5.82
N LEU A 87 -2.74 -2.45 -5.10
CA LEU A 87 -2.89 -3.36 -3.97
C LEU A 87 -2.98 -4.82 -4.41
N ASP A 88 -1.98 -5.63 -4.07
CA ASP A 88 -1.95 -7.04 -4.41
C ASP A 88 -3.15 -7.80 -3.79
N PRO A 89 -3.97 -8.52 -4.59
CA PRO A 89 -5.17 -9.21 -4.08
C PRO A 89 -4.88 -10.27 -3.01
N ASP A 90 -3.78 -11.00 -3.14
CA ASP A 90 -3.43 -12.09 -2.24
C ASP A 90 -2.95 -11.52 -0.90
N GLN A 91 -2.15 -10.44 -0.96
CA GLN A 91 -1.76 -9.67 0.22
C GLN A 91 -2.97 -8.99 0.90
N LEU A 92 -3.94 -8.50 0.13
CA LEU A 92 -5.18 -7.91 0.66
C LEU A 92 -6.02 -8.94 1.43
N ILE A 93 -6.18 -10.15 0.90
CA ILE A 93 -6.83 -11.25 1.62
C ILE A 93 -6.05 -11.56 2.90
N ALA A 94 -4.74 -11.76 2.79
CA ALA A 94 -3.90 -12.15 3.91
C ALA A 94 -3.92 -11.11 5.04
N MET A 95 -3.79 -9.81 4.69
CA MET A 95 -3.86 -8.71 5.65
C MET A 95 -5.22 -8.67 6.35
N TYR A 96 -6.32 -8.75 5.58
CA TYR A 96 -7.66 -8.77 6.15
C TYR A 96 -7.87 -9.96 7.10
N THR A 97 -7.41 -11.15 6.73
CA THR A 97 -7.47 -12.35 7.57
C THR A 97 -6.67 -12.17 8.86
N VAL A 98 -5.45 -11.63 8.81
CA VAL A 98 -4.66 -11.34 10.03
C VAL A 98 -5.40 -10.37 10.93
N LEU A 99 -5.94 -9.28 10.38
CA LEU A 99 -6.68 -8.28 11.15
C LEU A 99 -7.94 -8.87 11.82
N ARG A 100 -8.69 -9.70 11.10
CA ARG A 100 -9.92 -10.34 11.59
C ARG A 100 -9.67 -11.47 12.57
N ASP A 101 -8.81 -12.40 12.22
CA ASP A 101 -8.73 -13.69 12.90
C ASP A 101 -7.65 -13.68 13.98
N LYS A 102 -6.54 -12.99 13.74
CA LYS A 102 -5.43 -12.90 14.69
C LYS A 102 -5.60 -11.71 15.64
N LEU A 103 -5.80 -10.51 15.07
CA LEU A 103 -5.96 -9.29 15.86
C LEU A 103 -7.37 -9.10 16.38
N ARG A 104 -8.37 -9.85 15.90
CA ARG A 104 -9.77 -9.80 16.38
C ARG A 104 -10.44 -8.43 16.21
N LEU A 105 -10.06 -7.66 15.18
CA LEU A 105 -10.74 -6.41 14.85
C LEU A 105 -12.16 -6.67 14.31
N SER A 106 -13.06 -5.69 14.40
CA SER A 106 -14.37 -5.77 13.73
C SER A 106 -14.25 -5.89 12.21
N VAL A 107 -15.34 -6.26 11.53
CA VAL A 107 -15.34 -6.42 10.07
C VAL A 107 -15.04 -5.07 9.42
N GLU A 108 -15.66 -4.01 9.92
CA GLU A 108 -15.54 -2.64 9.45
C GLU A 108 -14.11 -2.12 9.65
N GLU A 109 -13.53 -2.30 10.84
CA GLU A 109 -12.14 -1.91 11.10
C GLU A 109 -11.16 -2.69 10.22
N ALA A 110 -11.30 -4.01 10.10
CA ALA A 110 -10.40 -4.81 9.28
C ALA A 110 -10.49 -4.44 7.79
N ARG A 111 -11.70 -4.15 7.28
CA ARG A 111 -11.92 -3.67 5.91
C ARG A 111 -11.22 -2.35 5.64
N SER A 112 -11.26 -1.43 6.61
CA SER A 112 -10.62 -0.12 6.50
C SER A 112 -9.10 -0.18 6.67
N ARG A 113 -8.60 -1.01 7.58
CA ARG A 113 -7.16 -1.06 7.93
C ARG A 113 -6.34 -1.90 6.96
N ALA A 114 -6.92 -2.94 6.36
CA ALA A 114 -6.19 -3.79 5.41
C ALA A 114 -5.56 -3.02 4.24
N PRO A 115 -6.30 -2.20 3.46
CA PRO A 115 -5.70 -1.40 2.39
C PRO A 115 -4.72 -0.36 2.94
N GLU A 116 -5.06 0.35 4.03
CA GLU A 116 -4.19 1.38 4.62
C GLU A 116 -2.81 0.84 5.00
N LEU A 117 -2.76 -0.36 5.59
CA LEU A 117 -1.51 -1.00 5.97
C LEU A 117 -0.70 -1.45 4.76
N LEU A 118 -1.36 -1.97 3.71
CA LEU A 118 -0.68 -2.38 2.49
C LEU A 118 -0.14 -1.20 1.69
N GLU A 119 -0.85 -0.07 1.67
CA GLU A 119 -0.35 1.19 1.07
C GLU A 119 0.92 1.70 1.78
N LYS A 120 1.11 1.33 3.05
CA LYS A 120 2.30 1.61 3.85
C LYS A 120 3.36 0.50 3.79
N ASP A 121 3.20 -0.47 2.87
CA ASP A 121 4.04 -1.66 2.67
C ASP A 121 4.14 -2.59 3.89
N ALA A 122 3.13 -2.62 4.77
CA ALA A 122 3.09 -3.57 5.88
C ALA A 122 2.90 -5.01 5.36
N SER A 123 3.74 -5.95 5.80
CA SER A 123 3.55 -7.38 5.50
C SER A 123 2.52 -8.01 6.46
N PRO A 124 1.53 -8.78 5.98
CA PRO A 124 0.58 -9.52 6.81
C PRO A 124 1.27 -10.50 7.77
N THR A 125 2.31 -11.19 7.27
CA THR A 125 3.09 -12.14 8.07
C THR A 125 3.81 -11.41 9.21
N GLN A 126 4.49 -10.31 8.89
CA GLN A 126 5.18 -9.50 9.91
C GLN A 126 4.22 -8.96 10.96
N LEU A 127 3.03 -8.48 10.55
CA LEU A 127 2.00 -8.02 11.49
C LEU A 127 1.54 -9.14 12.43
N SER A 128 1.25 -10.32 11.88
CA SER A 128 0.83 -11.49 12.68
C SER A 128 1.89 -11.89 13.72
N ASP A 129 3.16 -11.89 13.32
CA ASP A 129 4.27 -12.29 14.16
C ASP A 129 4.62 -11.21 15.20
N LEU A 130 4.61 -9.93 14.81
CA LEU A 130 4.75 -8.80 15.74
C LEU A 130 3.66 -8.82 16.81
N TYR A 131 2.40 -8.97 16.41
CA TYR A 131 1.30 -9.06 17.38
C TYR A 131 1.46 -10.27 18.29
N THR A 132 1.93 -11.40 17.75
CA THR A 132 2.26 -12.58 18.56
C THR A 132 3.34 -12.23 19.58
N GLU A 133 4.48 -11.66 19.20
CA GLU A 133 5.54 -11.30 20.15
C GLU A 133 5.10 -10.24 21.18
N MET A 134 4.28 -9.26 20.79
CA MET A 134 3.76 -8.23 21.70
C MET A 134 2.72 -8.75 22.71
N THR A 135 2.11 -9.90 22.42
CA THR A 135 1.10 -10.55 23.28
C THR A 135 1.62 -11.82 23.96
N ALA A 136 2.65 -12.45 23.41
CA ALA A 136 3.29 -13.68 23.89
C ALA A 136 4.22 -13.43 25.08
N GLY A 137 3.94 -12.39 25.88
CA GLY A 137 4.62 -12.16 27.14
C GLY A 137 4.76 -13.50 27.84
N ALA A 138 6.01 -13.92 28.10
CA ALA A 138 6.32 -15.16 28.78
C ALA A 138 5.32 -15.36 29.91
N SER A 139 4.83 -16.57 30.17
CA SER A 139 3.70 -16.87 31.07
C SER A 139 3.69 -16.14 32.45
N TRP A 140 4.81 -15.58 32.91
CA TRP A 140 4.96 -14.76 34.12
C TRP A 140 4.83 -13.23 33.92
N LEU A 141 4.68 -12.74 32.68
CA LEU A 141 4.60 -11.33 32.26
C LEU A 141 3.23 -10.96 31.65
N SER A 142 2.23 -11.83 31.76
CA SER A 142 0.87 -11.60 31.22
C SER A 142 0.18 -10.34 31.75
N TRP A 143 0.65 -9.78 32.87
CA TRP A 143 0.19 -8.52 33.46
C TRP A 143 0.72 -7.25 32.75
N LEU A 144 1.66 -7.36 31.81
CA LEU A 144 2.26 -6.23 31.08
C LEU A 144 1.56 -5.86 29.75
N VAL A 145 0.64 -6.70 29.24
CA VAL A 145 -0.26 -6.28 28.17
C VAL A 145 -1.41 -5.52 28.83
N LYS A 146 -1.24 -4.21 29.03
CA LYS A 146 -2.24 -3.34 29.67
C LYS A 146 -3.61 -3.44 28.99
N SER A 147 -3.64 -3.67 27.66
CA SER A 147 -4.83 -4.12 26.94
C SER A 147 -4.48 -4.76 25.58
N PRO A 148 -5.29 -5.70 25.07
CA PRO A 148 -5.18 -6.20 23.68
C PRO A 148 -5.19 -5.08 22.63
N LYS A 149 -5.92 -3.99 22.90
CA LYS A 149 -6.06 -2.86 21.97
C LYS A 149 -4.78 -2.07 21.77
N GLU A 150 -4.00 -1.89 22.83
CA GLU A 150 -2.67 -1.25 22.74
C GLU A 150 -1.69 -2.11 21.93
N ALA A 151 -1.72 -3.43 22.13
CA ALA A 151 -0.88 -4.36 21.35
C ALA A 151 -1.29 -4.40 19.87
N GLN A 152 -2.59 -4.35 19.55
CA GLN A 152 -3.08 -4.24 18.17
C GLN A 152 -2.52 -2.97 17.50
N GLY A 153 -2.69 -1.81 18.14
CA GLY A 153 -2.23 -0.52 17.61
C GLY A 153 -0.73 -0.51 17.34
N LEU A 154 0.07 -0.88 18.35
CA LEU A 154 1.52 -0.90 18.23
C LEU A 154 2.01 -1.91 17.19
N ALA A 155 1.38 -3.09 17.07
CA ALA A 155 1.75 -4.08 16.07
C ALA A 155 1.48 -3.56 14.65
N MET A 156 0.33 -2.90 14.43
CA MET A 156 0.00 -2.28 13.14
C MET A 156 0.96 -1.14 12.78
N GLU A 157 1.26 -0.25 13.73
CA GLU A 157 2.22 0.84 13.54
C GLU A 157 3.63 0.31 13.26
N SER A 158 4.08 -0.70 14.01
CA SER A 158 5.39 -1.32 13.83
C SER A 158 5.49 -2.06 12.50
N ALA A 159 4.44 -2.77 12.08
CA ALA A 159 4.40 -3.46 10.79
C ALA A 159 4.46 -2.46 9.63
N ALA A 160 3.67 -1.37 9.69
CA ALA A 160 3.69 -0.30 8.69
C ALA A 160 5.04 0.42 8.62
N ALA A 161 5.79 0.48 9.73
CA ALA A 161 7.14 1.02 9.76
C ALA A 161 8.21 0.03 9.24
N GLY A 162 7.85 -1.22 8.94
CA GLY A 162 8.77 -2.26 8.49
C GLY A 162 9.59 -2.91 9.63
N CYS A 163 9.01 -3.04 10.82
CA CYS A 163 9.65 -3.69 11.96
C CYS A 163 9.66 -5.22 11.82
N GLU A 164 10.82 -5.85 11.95
CA GLU A 164 10.93 -7.31 11.98
C GLU A 164 10.66 -7.88 13.39
N PRO A 165 9.82 -8.93 13.52
CA PRO A 165 9.46 -9.52 14.81
C PRO A 165 10.66 -9.93 15.67
N ASP A 166 11.67 -10.57 15.08
CA ASP A 166 12.86 -11.03 15.81
C ASP A 166 13.73 -9.86 16.32
N LYS A 167 13.78 -8.77 15.57
CA LYS A 167 14.49 -7.54 15.98
C LYS A 167 13.74 -6.88 17.14
N PHE A 168 12.42 -6.78 17.04
CA PHE A 168 11.56 -6.28 18.11
C PHE A 168 11.74 -7.09 19.39
N LYS A 169 11.67 -8.43 19.29
CA LYS A 169 11.85 -9.34 20.41
C LYS A 169 13.19 -9.13 21.11
N SER A 170 14.28 -9.04 20.33
CA SER A 170 15.63 -8.83 20.86
C SER A 170 15.76 -7.48 21.57
N ALA A 171 15.26 -6.40 20.98
CA ALA A 171 15.29 -5.06 21.56
C ALA A 171 14.42 -4.96 22.83
N TYR A 172 13.25 -5.61 22.83
CA TYR A 172 12.36 -5.65 23.99
C TYR A 172 12.96 -6.43 25.16
N GLN A 173 13.68 -7.52 24.89
CA GLN A 173 14.41 -8.26 25.92
C GLN A 173 15.51 -7.43 26.59
N ALA A 174 16.10 -6.47 25.89
CA ALA A 174 17.12 -5.58 26.43
C ALA A 174 16.53 -4.42 27.25
N ASN A 175 15.46 -3.79 26.75
CA ASN A 175 14.97 -2.52 27.28
C ASN A 175 13.67 -2.61 28.09
N HIS A 176 12.88 -3.67 27.89
CA HIS A 176 11.54 -3.87 28.45
C HIS A 176 10.55 -2.72 28.20
N ASP A 177 10.84 -1.81 27.27
CA ASP A 177 9.95 -0.77 26.80
C ASP A 177 9.56 -1.04 25.34
N LYS A 178 8.26 -1.15 25.08
CA LYS A 178 7.76 -1.58 23.76
C LYS A 178 8.00 -0.53 22.68
N LYS A 179 7.87 0.75 23.01
CA LYS A 179 8.07 1.83 22.03
C LYS A 179 9.54 1.93 21.64
N THR A 180 10.43 1.94 22.62
CA THR A 180 11.89 1.94 22.43
C THR A 180 12.33 0.70 21.64
N ALA A 181 11.79 -0.47 21.99
CA ALA A 181 12.07 -1.71 21.27
C ALA A 181 11.62 -1.66 19.80
N ALA A 182 10.44 -1.10 19.53
CA ALA A 182 9.96 -0.90 18.16
C ALA A 182 10.87 0.04 17.37
N GLU A 183 11.26 1.19 17.94
CA GLU A 183 12.16 2.14 17.28
C GLU A 183 13.54 1.54 16.97
N GLU A 184 14.15 0.83 17.92
CA GLU A 184 15.42 0.15 17.71
C GLU A 184 15.31 -0.95 16.66
N ALA A 185 14.22 -1.73 16.71
CA ALA A 185 13.97 -2.79 15.76
C ALA A 185 13.74 -2.25 14.34
N ILE A 186 12.99 -1.15 14.17
CA ILE A 186 12.81 -0.49 12.87
C ILE A 186 14.18 -0.08 12.29
N ARG A 187 15.07 0.51 13.10
CA ARG A 187 16.43 0.88 12.65
C ARG A 187 17.29 -0.31 12.25
N ALA A 188 17.09 -1.46 12.89
CA ALA A 188 17.86 -2.68 12.67
C ALA A 188 17.23 -3.67 11.66
N SER A 189 16.03 -3.39 11.16
CA SER A 189 15.27 -4.30 10.30
C SER A 189 15.84 -4.38 8.89
N PHE A 190 15.66 -5.55 8.26
CA PHE A 190 16.06 -5.87 6.89
C PHE A 190 17.54 -5.61 6.61
N ASP A 191 18.41 -5.91 7.56
CA ASP A 191 19.86 -5.67 7.43
C ASP A 191 20.19 -4.21 7.04
N MET A 192 19.36 -3.28 7.55
CA MET A 192 19.42 -1.85 7.27
C MET A 192 19.22 -1.49 5.78
N GLN A 193 18.53 -2.36 5.03
CA GLN A 193 18.23 -2.18 3.61
C GLN A 193 16.82 -1.65 3.33
N ALA A 194 16.03 -1.35 4.36
CA ALA A 194 14.81 -0.58 4.17
C ALA A 194 15.16 0.91 4.01
N TYR A 195 14.77 1.49 2.89
CA TYR A 195 14.95 2.91 2.59
C TYR A 195 13.61 3.57 2.37
N ARG A 196 13.50 4.84 2.78
CA ARG A 196 12.36 5.70 2.46
C ARG A 196 12.82 7.08 2.05
N TYR A 197 11.97 7.78 1.30
CA TYR A 197 12.26 9.15 0.87
C TYR A 197 11.95 10.15 1.98
N ALA A 198 12.88 11.05 2.24
CA ALA A 198 12.63 12.24 3.04
C ALA A 198 12.08 13.40 2.18
N ASP A 199 11.73 14.50 2.82
CA ASP A 199 11.22 15.72 2.17
C ASP A 199 12.23 16.40 1.21
N ASP A 200 13.51 16.05 1.32
CA ASP A 200 14.57 16.48 0.40
C ASP A 200 14.66 15.64 -0.89
N GLY A 201 13.77 14.66 -1.05
CA GLY A 201 13.72 13.74 -2.19
C GLY A 201 14.77 12.64 -2.17
N ARG A 202 15.58 12.49 -1.11
CA ARG A 202 16.63 11.48 -1.03
C ARG A 202 16.20 10.26 -0.24
N TYR A 203 16.85 9.13 -0.54
CA TYR A 203 16.67 7.88 0.20
C TYR A 203 17.49 7.89 1.49
N TYR A 204 16.84 7.50 2.58
CA TYR A 204 17.49 7.30 3.87
C TYR A 204 17.17 5.91 4.39
N THR A 205 18.16 5.24 4.99
CA THR A 205 17.87 4.13 5.90
C THR A 205 17.10 4.63 7.12
N ALA A 206 16.42 3.74 7.85
CA ALA A 206 15.69 4.12 9.07
C ALA A 206 16.57 4.87 10.09
N SER A 207 17.85 4.48 10.25
CA SER A 207 18.78 5.18 11.13
C SER A 207 19.08 6.60 10.65
N GLN A 208 19.43 6.76 9.36
CA GLN A 208 19.76 8.08 8.82
C GLN A 208 18.52 8.99 8.79
N PHE A 209 17.33 8.43 8.56
CA PHE A 209 16.07 9.17 8.57
C PHE A 209 15.72 9.65 9.99
N ALA A 210 15.92 8.81 11.00
CA ALA A 210 15.75 9.19 12.41
C ALA A 210 16.70 10.34 12.79
N ASP A 211 17.95 10.31 12.32
CA ASP A 211 18.92 11.39 12.54
C ASP A 211 18.53 12.68 11.81
N TYR A 212 18.05 12.57 10.56
CA TYR A 212 17.59 13.72 9.77
C TYR A 212 16.40 14.44 10.42
N TYR A 213 15.43 13.70 10.96
CA TYR A 213 14.25 14.26 11.63
C TYR A 213 14.38 14.41 13.15
N LYS A 214 15.58 14.27 13.71
CA LYS A 214 15.82 14.27 15.17
C LYS A 214 15.25 15.47 15.91
N SER A 215 15.23 16.65 15.28
CA SER A 215 14.68 17.89 15.87
C SER A 215 13.20 18.15 15.52
N GLY A 216 12.58 17.33 14.66
CA GLY A 216 11.31 17.61 14.01
C GLY A 216 10.08 16.89 14.56
N GLY A 217 10.21 16.05 15.60
CA GLY A 217 9.09 15.33 16.23
C GLY A 217 9.18 13.81 16.05
N ASP A 218 8.02 13.15 15.91
CA ASP A 218 7.92 11.69 15.79
C ASP A 218 8.41 11.21 14.41
N TRP A 219 9.71 10.87 14.34
CA TRP A 219 10.35 10.40 13.11
C TRP A 219 9.75 9.11 12.57
N VAL A 220 9.16 8.25 13.44
CA VAL A 220 8.53 6.99 13.01
C VAL A 220 7.24 7.27 12.26
N ALA A 221 6.45 8.25 12.73
CA ALA A 221 5.26 8.69 12.02
C ALA A 221 5.60 9.25 10.63
N LYS A 222 6.67 10.05 10.52
CA LYS A 222 7.17 10.51 9.22
C LYS A 222 7.66 9.36 8.35
N TRP A 223 8.50 8.48 8.90
CA TRP A 223 9.00 7.29 8.22
C TRP A 223 7.85 6.47 7.64
N THR A 224 6.83 6.16 8.44
CA THR A 224 5.71 5.31 8.03
C THR A 224 4.90 5.89 6.87
N ASN A 225 4.79 7.22 6.80
CA ASN A 225 4.06 7.90 5.72
C ASN A 225 4.96 8.28 4.54
N SER A 226 6.27 8.23 4.70
CA SER A 226 7.23 8.46 3.61
C SER A 226 7.16 7.35 2.57
N PRO A 227 7.30 7.69 1.27
CA PRO A 227 7.36 6.70 0.20
C PRO A 227 8.48 5.68 0.45
N VAL A 228 8.17 4.40 0.24
CA VAL A 228 9.11 3.30 0.46
C VAL A 228 9.92 3.06 -0.78
N ALA A 229 11.24 2.98 -0.67
CA ALA A 229 12.08 2.66 -1.80
C ALA A 229 11.87 1.20 -2.22
N GLN A 230 11.82 0.97 -3.53
CA GLN A 230 11.58 -0.35 -4.10
C GLN A 230 12.67 -0.71 -5.10
N LYS A 231 12.88 -2.01 -5.29
CA LYS A 231 13.77 -2.54 -6.33
C LYS A 231 13.03 -3.50 -7.25
N VAL A 232 13.43 -3.52 -8.51
CA VAL A 232 12.83 -4.39 -9.52
C VAL A 232 13.48 -5.77 -9.46
N ALA A 233 12.65 -6.79 -9.25
CA ALA A 233 13.06 -8.18 -9.24
C ALA A 233 13.09 -8.78 -10.67
N GLU A 234 13.53 -10.03 -10.78
CA GLU A 234 13.67 -10.77 -12.04
C GLU A 234 12.34 -10.99 -12.78
N ASP A 235 11.20 -10.90 -12.08
CA ASP A 235 9.85 -10.99 -12.65
C ASP A 235 9.32 -9.64 -13.20
N GLY A 236 10.16 -8.59 -13.14
CA GLY A 236 9.84 -7.27 -13.65
C GLY A 236 8.95 -6.42 -12.73
N LYS A 237 8.68 -6.87 -11.49
CA LYS A 237 7.92 -6.13 -10.49
C LYS A 237 8.82 -5.40 -9.50
N ALA A 238 8.35 -4.26 -9.01
CA ALA A 238 8.99 -3.52 -7.93
C ALA A 238 8.54 -4.07 -6.57
N TYR A 239 9.49 -4.25 -5.66
CA TYR A 239 9.28 -4.76 -4.31
C TYR A 239 9.99 -3.87 -3.29
N SER A 240 9.35 -3.60 -2.16
CA SER A 240 10.03 -3.08 -0.96
C SER A 240 10.96 -4.14 -0.36
N ALA A 241 11.87 -3.76 0.54
CA ALA A 241 12.77 -4.71 1.20
C ALA A 241 12.01 -5.85 1.91
N SER A 242 10.86 -5.53 2.52
CA SER A 242 10.00 -6.52 3.17
C SER A 242 9.43 -7.53 2.18
N GLN A 243 8.79 -7.04 1.12
CA GLN A 243 8.17 -7.90 0.12
C GLN A 243 9.24 -8.71 -0.64
N PHE A 244 10.41 -8.13 -0.90
CA PHE A 244 11.53 -8.81 -1.56
C PHE A 244 12.07 -9.96 -0.70
N LYS A 245 12.21 -9.73 0.62
CA LYS A 245 12.58 -10.77 1.58
C LYS A 245 11.54 -11.89 1.61
N GLU A 246 10.26 -11.56 1.59
CA GLU A 246 9.17 -12.55 1.59
C GLU A 246 9.13 -13.38 0.29
N PHE A 247 9.34 -12.73 -0.85
CA PHE A 247 9.30 -13.36 -2.17
C PHE A 247 10.47 -14.32 -2.41
N PHE A 248 11.71 -13.90 -2.12
CA PHE A 248 12.90 -14.73 -2.36
C PHE A 248 13.29 -15.61 -1.18
N LYS A 249 12.88 -15.27 0.05
CA LYS A 249 13.23 -15.98 1.29
C LYS A 249 14.75 -16.11 1.46
N GLU A 250 15.33 -17.24 1.07
CA GLU A 250 16.78 -17.48 1.19
C GLU A 250 17.56 -16.71 0.12
N GLY A 251 18.70 -16.14 0.51
CA GLY A 251 19.54 -15.35 -0.41
C GLY A 251 18.92 -14.02 -0.86
N TRP A 252 17.79 -13.61 -0.28
CA TRP A 252 17.08 -12.37 -0.63
C TRP A 252 18.00 -11.14 -0.63
N LEU A 253 18.90 -11.03 0.35
CA LEU A 253 19.81 -9.88 0.49
C LEU A 253 20.80 -9.79 -0.67
N SER A 254 21.32 -10.94 -1.13
CA SER A 254 22.22 -10.97 -2.30
C SER A 254 21.48 -10.53 -3.55
N LYS A 255 20.24 -11.00 -3.74
CA LYS A 255 19.39 -10.61 -4.87
C LYS A 255 18.97 -9.14 -4.78
N TRP A 256 18.63 -8.65 -3.59
CA TRP A 256 18.31 -7.25 -3.34
C TRP A 256 19.47 -6.33 -3.71
N ASN A 257 20.70 -6.70 -3.34
CA ASN A 257 21.89 -5.92 -3.65
C ASN A 257 22.21 -5.91 -5.15
N ALA A 258 21.87 -6.98 -5.88
CA ALA A 258 22.03 -7.07 -7.33
C ALA A 258 20.88 -6.39 -8.10
N ALA A 259 19.71 -6.18 -7.46
CA ALA A 259 18.53 -5.61 -8.08
C ALA A 259 18.65 -4.09 -8.31
N THR A 260 18.00 -3.62 -9.37
CA THR A 260 17.97 -2.21 -9.77
C THR A 260 16.90 -1.46 -8.98
N TRP A 261 17.18 -0.20 -8.62
CA TRP A 261 16.19 0.69 -8.01
C TRP A 261 15.01 0.94 -8.96
N ALA A 262 13.80 0.87 -8.42
CA ALA A 262 12.58 1.23 -9.14
C ALA A 262 12.38 2.74 -9.08
N THR A 263 12.38 3.39 -10.24
CA THR A 263 11.97 4.79 -10.39
C THR A 263 10.45 4.86 -10.24
N GLN A 264 9.99 5.15 -9.04
CA GLN A 264 8.56 5.27 -8.73
C GLN A 264 7.93 6.43 -9.48
N ARG A 265 6.68 6.21 -9.91
CA ARG A 265 5.91 7.20 -10.67
C ARG A 265 4.48 7.27 -10.17
N ARG A 266 3.91 8.47 -10.16
CA ARG A 266 2.51 8.72 -9.84
C ARG A 266 1.81 9.40 -11.01
N ILE A 267 0.52 9.10 -11.14
CA ILE A 267 -0.37 9.75 -12.09
C ILE A 267 -1.07 10.87 -11.33
N THR A 268 -1.05 12.08 -11.87
CA THR A 268 -1.77 13.21 -11.29
C THR A 268 -3.14 13.34 -11.94
N GLU A 269 -4.15 13.65 -11.14
CA GLU A 269 -5.44 14.09 -11.63
C GLU A 269 -5.51 15.62 -11.52
N PRO A 270 -6.10 16.35 -12.50
CA PRO A 270 -6.86 15.87 -13.66
C PRO A 270 -6.05 15.74 -14.97
N ASP A 271 -4.80 16.23 -15.02
CA ASP A 271 -4.00 16.28 -16.25
C ASP A 271 -3.61 14.88 -16.76
N GLY A 272 -3.60 13.87 -15.90
CA GLY A 272 -3.19 12.50 -16.24
C GLY A 272 -1.68 12.40 -16.46
N GLY A 273 -0.91 13.41 -16.03
CA GLY A 273 0.53 13.44 -16.15
C GLY A 273 1.18 12.37 -15.27
N VAL A 274 2.29 11.81 -15.75
CA VAL A 274 3.05 10.79 -15.01
C VAL A 274 4.36 11.41 -14.56
N TYR A 275 4.56 11.50 -13.24
CA TYR A 275 5.71 12.17 -12.64
C TYR A 275 6.50 11.18 -11.79
N THR A 276 7.82 11.25 -11.88
CA THR A 276 8.73 10.63 -10.89
C THR A 276 8.63 11.34 -9.56
N LEU A 277 9.14 10.75 -8.48
CA LEU A 277 9.10 11.37 -7.15
C LEU A 277 9.78 12.75 -7.14
N ASP A 278 10.93 12.90 -7.79
CA ASP A 278 11.66 14.17 -7.85
C ASP A 278 10.89 15.25 -8.63
N GLU A 279 10.28 14.88 -9.75
CA GLU A 279 9.43 15.78 -10.56
C GLU A 279 8.17 16.16 -9.78
N PHE A 280 7.55 15.19 -9.10
CA PHE A 280 6.34 15.40 -8.31
C PHE A 280 6.62 16.31 -7.11
N ALA A 281 7.72 16.08 -6.39
CA ALA A 281 8.15 16.92 -5.29
C ALA A 281 8.40 18.36 -5.77
N SER A 282 9.08 18.53 -6.91
CA SER A 282 9.36 19.85 -7.48
C SER A 282 8.10 20.60 -7.91
N TYR A 283 7.12 19.88 -8.47
CA TYR A 283 5.90 20.49 -9.02
C TYR A 283 4.84 20.80 -7.95
N PHE A 284 4.70 19.93 -6.95
CA PHE A 284 3.64 20.04 -5.92
C PHE A 284 4.13 20.54 -4.56
N PHE A 285 5.38 20.97 -4.42
CA PHE A 285 5.88 21.54 -3.17
C PHE A 285 5.04 22.75 -2.73
N PRO A 286 4.64 22.87 -1.44
CA PRO A 286 5.01 22.04 -0.29
C PRO A 286 4.05 20.87 0.02
N GLU A 287 3.04 20.63 -0.82
CA GLU A 287 1.97 19.65 -0.62
C GLU A 287 2.30 18.26 -1.17
N SER A 288 3.53 18.03 -1.63
CA SER A 288 3.93 16.83 -2.36
C SER A 288 3.74 15.54 -1.56
N GLU A 289 4.00 15.53 -0.24
CA GLU A 289 3.92 14.33 0.59
C GLU A 289 2.52 13.70 0.58
N TRP A 290 1.47 14.47 0.92
CA TRP A 290 0.11 13.93 0.98
C TRP A 290 -0.47 13.69 -0.42
N LYS A 291 -0.17 14.56 -1.40
CA LYS A 291 -0.60 14.34 -2.79
C LYS A 291 0.01 13.09 -3.40
N TRP A 292 1.27 12.78 -3.08
CA TRP A 292 1.91 11.56 -3.55
C TRP A 292 1.21 10.31 -3.02
N ALA A 293 0.88 10.29 -1.74
CA ALA A 293 0.15 9.19 -1.10
C ALA A 293 -1.25 9.00 -1.72
N GLU A 294 -1.95 10.08 -2.02
CA GLU A 294 -3.29 10.06 -2.63
C GLU A 294 -3.28 9.78 -4.14
N SER A 295 -2.17 10.03 -4.83
CA SER A 295 -2.10 9.82 -6.28
C SER A 295 -2.09 8.34 -6.67
N PRO A 296 -2.71 7.96 -7.80
CA PRO A 296 -2.55 6.64 -8.41
C PRO A 296 -1.09 6.28 -8.72
N VAL A 297 -0.73 5.01 -8.55
CA VAL A 297 0.57 4.44 -8.88
C VAL A 297 0.64 4.19 -10.38
N ALA A 298 1.66 4.73 -11.04
CA ALA A 298 2.05 4.27 -12.37
C ALA A 298 3.10 3.16 -12.23
N LEU A 299 3.17 2.24 -13.22
CA LEU A 299 4.29 1.30 -13.31
C LEU A 299 5.61 2.05 -13.14
N CYS A 300 6.58 1.48 -12.41
CA CYS A 300 7.90 2.08 -12.34
C CYS A 300 8.56 2.10 -13.72
N LYS A 301 9.58 2.95 -13.94
CA LYS A 301 10.21 3.08 -15.27
C LYS A 301 10.87 1.78 -15.74
N GLU A 302 11.41 1.02 -14.80
CA GLU A 302 12.11 -0.23 -15.00
C GLU A 302 11.17 -1.44 -14.94
N CYS A 303 9.91 -1.23 -14.55
CA CYS A 303 8.92 -2.28 -14.39
C CYS A 303 8.35 -2.67 -15.76
N THR A 304 8.09 -3.95 -15.94
CA THR A 304 7.28 -4.44 -17.06
C THR A 304 5.85 -4.65 -16.57
N ALA A 305 4.85 -4.34 -17.41
CA ALA A 305 3.47 -4.69 -17.11
C ALA A 305 3.42 -6.17 -16.78
N ALA A 306 2.75 -6.52 -15.67
CA ALA A 306 2.74 -7.89 -15.18
C ALA A 306 2.13 -8.81 -16.25
N SER A 307 2.97 -9.50 -17.01
CA SER A 307 2.56 -10.58 -17.90
C SER A 307 2.21 -11.76 -17.01
N HIS A 308 0.98 -11.78 -16.49
CA HIS A 308 0.50 -12.92 -15.73
C HIS A 308 -0.05 -13.97 -16.68
N ALA A 309 0.70 -15.07 -16.78
CA ALA A 309 0.14 -16.40 -16.91
C ALA A 309 -0.75 -16.72 -15.70
#